data_AF-A0AAU7QAU8-F1
#
_entry.id   AF-A0AAU7QAU8-F1
#
_cell.length_a   1.000
_cell.length_b   1.000
_cell.length_c   1.000
_cell.angle_alpha   90.00
_cell.angle_beta   90.00
_cell.angle_gamma   90.00
#
_symmetry.space_group_name_H-M   'P 1'
#
loop_
_entity.id
_entity.type
_entity.pdbx_description
1 polymer ?
#
loop_
_entity_poly.entity_id
_entity_poly.type
_entity_poly.pdbx_seq_one_letter_code
_entity_poly.pdbx_strand_id
1 'polypeptide(L)'
;MISEYSGVNIIGSTGNFLAEFNEEELRYASVDEIAARYISDIEEGVGDQKIKAGQIKCATSLRVIHPVEYKTLDASVIAQKKTNAPIWVHHGGILGVEIAHYLESKGADLSKVILGHTDRNPDHYEHLKIAKTGINLSVDNLARVVRYPVQENIDVIKNLLDNGFLEHIFISADFGRYTYYKSYGGGPGLEYILGTFVPRLQEQLGLSQAEIETLFVHSPQRVFCQF
;
A
#
# COMPACT_ATOMS: atom_id res chain seq x y z
N MET A 1 -3.51 1.00 -24.63
CA MET A 1 -3.55 0.65 -23.19
C MET A 1 -4.44 1.61 -22.41
N ILE A 2 -5.00 1.23 -21.24
CA ILE A 2 -5.88 2.13 -20.44
C ILE A 2 -5.20 3.46 -20.08
N SER A 3 -3.90 3.44 -19.77
CA SER A 3 -3.10 4.64 -19.50
C SER A 3 -3.07 5.60 -20.68
N GLU A 4 -2.80 5.10 -21.89
CA GLU A 4 -2.76 5.90 -23.12
C GLU A 4 -4.10 6.54 -23.46
N TYR A 5 -5.20 5.78 -23.31
CA TYR A 5 -6.54 6.30 -23.59
C TYR A 5 -7.03 7.32 -22.55
N SER A 6 -6.64 7.16 -21.29
CA SER A 6 -7.11 8.02 -20.19
C SER A 6 -6.18 9.20 -19.88
N GLY A 7 -4.90 9.14 -20.29
CA GLY A 7 -3.87 10.10 -19.89
C GLY A 7 -3.42 9.95 -18.43
N VAL A 8 -3.88 8.92 -17.72
CA VAL A 8 -3.52 8.64 -16.32
C VAL A 8 -2.32 7.71 -16.25
N ASN A 9 -1.34 8.05 -15.41
CA ASN A 9 -0.22 7.18 -15.10
C ASN A 9 -0.70 5.97 -14.30
N ILE A 10 -0.42 4.76 -14.78
CA ILE A 10 -0.74 3.50 -14.11
C ILE A 10 0.56 2.80 -13.76
N ILE A 11 0.79 2.58 -12.46
CA ILE A 11 1.96 1.88 -11.95
C ILE A 11 1.59 0.41 -11.72
N GLY A 12 2.24 -0.50 -12.47
CA GLY A 12 2.09 -1.95 -12.31
C GLY A 12 2.77 -2.47 -11.06
N SER A 13 2.34 -3.63 -10.56
CA SER A 13 2.96 -4.31 -9.41
C SER A 13 3.45 -5.69 -9.81
N THR A 14 4.63 -6.09 -9.34
CA THR A 14 5.01 -7.50 -9.20
C THR A 14 4.69 -7.97 -7.79
N GLY A 15 4.78 -9.26 -7.53
CA GLY A 15 4.57 -9.80 -6.19
C GLY A 15 3.63 -10.99 -6.10
N ASN A 16 3.32 -11.38 -4.87
CA ASN A 16 2.37 -12.43 -4.55
C ASN A 16 1.40 -11.95 -3.45
N PHE A 17 0.19 -12.49 -3.49
CA PHE A 17 -0.85 -12.14 -2.52
C PHE A 17 -0.84 -13.13 -1.33
N LEU A 18 -1.96 -13.23 -0.60
CA LEU A 18 -2.10 -14.06 0.59
C LEU A 18 -1.80 -15.55 0.31
N ALA A 19 -1.43 -16.27 1.37
CA ALA A 19 -1.19 -17.71 1.31
C ALA A 19 -2.34 -18.47 0.64
N GLU A 20 -3.59 -18.09 0.95
CA GLU A 20 -4.80 -18.74 0.41
C GLU A 20 -4.85 -18.80 -1.13
N PHE A 21 -4.13 -17.91 -1.83
CA PHE A 21 -4.09 -17.85 -3.29
C PHE A 21 -2.78 -18.36 -3.91
N ASN A 22 -1.71 -18.49 -3.12
CA ASN A 22 -0.37 -18.73 -3.66
C ASN A 22 0.36 -19.93 -3.02
N GLU A 23 -0.26 -20.60 -2.03
CA GLU A 23 0.44 -21.64 -1.26
C GLU A 23 0.99 -22.76 -2.13
N GLU A 24 0.22 -23.25 -3.10
CA GLU A 24 0.64 -24.37 -3.95
C GLU A 24 1.85 -24.01 -4.83
N GLU A 25 1.83 -22.82 -5.44
CA GLU A 25 2.93 -22.30 -6.26
C GLU A 25 4.19 -22.05 -5.43
N LEU A 26 4.05 -21.41 -4.26
CA LEU A 26 5.19 -20.92 -3.47
C LEU A 26 5.77 -21.96 -2.51
N ARG A 27 5.09 -23.09 -2.32
CA ARG A 27 5.53 -24.14 -1.38
C ARG A 27 6.94 -24.62 -1.71
N TYR A 28 7.22 -24.86 -2.98
CA TYR A 28 8.49 -25.43 -3.44
C TYR A 28 9.47 -24.40 -3.98
N ALA A 29 9.00 -23.19 -4.30
CA ALA A 29 9.89 -22.10 -4.69
C ALA A 29 10.79 -21.67 -3.51
N SER A 30 12.06 -21.46 -3.80
CA SER A 30 13.01 -20.81 -2.90
C SER A 30 12.75 -19.29 -2.86
N VAL A 31 13.24 -18.64 -1.80
CA VAL A 31 13.15 -17.17 -1.67
C VAL A 31 13.87 -16.48 -2.84
N ASP A 32 15.02 -16.99 -3.25
CA ASP A 32 15.82 -16.42 -4.34
C ASP A 32 15.11 -16.54 -5.70
N GLU A 33 14.40 -17.64 -5.97
CA GLU A 33 13.60 -17.79 -7.20
C GLU A 33 12.43 -16.80 -7.23
N ILE A 34 11.76 -16.59 -6.09
CA ILE A 34 10.69 -15.60 -5.97
C ILE A 34 11.25 -14.19 -6.18
N ALA A 35 12.37 -13.86 -5.54
CA ALA A 35 13.01 -12.55 -5.67
C ALA A 35 13.49 -12.28 -7.11
N ALA A 36 14.07 -13.28 -7.78
CA ALA A 36 14.54 -13.18 -9.16
C ALA A 36 13.38 -12.85 -10.13
N ARG A 37 12.19 -13.41 -9.91
CA ARG A 37 11.00 -13.04 -10.67
C ARG A 37 10.61 -11.58 -10.46
N TYR A 38 10.55 -11.13 -9.21
CA TYR A 38 10.20 -9.73 -8.92
C TYR A 38 11.19 -8.75 -9.56
N ILE A 39 12.50 -9.08 -9.49
CA ILE A 39 13.56 -8.28 -10.11
C ILE A 39 13.39 -8.25 -11.63
N SER A 40 13.14 -9.40 -12.28
CA SER A 40 12.90 -9.45 -13.73
C SER A 40 11.66 -8.65 -14.14
N ASP A 41 10.55 -8.74 -13.40
CA ASP A 41 9.34 -7.95 -13.69
C ASP A 41 9.59 -6.44 -13.61
N ILE A 42 10.51 -5.99 -12.74
CA ILE A 42 10.87 -4.57 -12.57
C ILE A 42 11.91 -4.12 -13.60
N GLU A 43 12.99 -4.90 -13.81
CA GLU A 43 14.11 -4.50 -14.64
C GLU A 43 13.88 -4.80 -16.13
N GLU A 44 13.19 -5.89 -16.44
CA GLU A 44 12.99 -6.40 -17.81
C GLU A 44 11.54 -6.26 -18.29
N GLY A 45 10.57 -6.40 -17.39
CA GLY A 45 9.14 -6.27 -17.68
C GLY A 45 8.45 -7.55 -18.13
N VAL A 46 7.11 -7.52 -18.05
CA VAL A 46 6.24 -8.69 -18.19
C VAL A 46 5.56 -8.72 -19.56
N GLY A 47 5.38 -9.94 -20.09
CA GLY A 47 4.70 -10.20 -21.36
C GLY A 47 5.44 -9.68 -22.59
N ASP A 48 4.80 -9.79 -23.74
CA ASP A 48 5.41 -9.45 -25.04
C ASP A 48 5.78 -7.96 -25.15
N GLN A 49 5.00 -7.10 -24.48
CA GLN A 49 5.21 -5.66 -24.48
C GLN A 49 6.26 -5.21 -23.44
N LYS A 50 6.82 -6.13 -22.64
CA LYS A 50 7.86 -5.84 -21.64
C LYS A 50 7.49 -4.68 -20.71
N ILE A 51 6.24 -4.67 -20.24
CA ILE A 51 5.76 -3.63 -19.33
C ILE A 51 6.35 -3.89 -17.94
N LYS A 52 7.11 -2.93 -17.42
CA LYS A 52 7.81 -3.02 -16.14
C LYS A 52 6.88 -2.76 -14.97
N ALA A 53 7.08 -3.51 -13.88
CA ALA A 53 6.47 -3.21 -12.60
C ALA A 53 7.16 -2.01 -11.94
N GLY A 54 6.39 -1.19 -11.21
CA GLY A 54 6.88 -0.04 -10.45
C GLY A 54 6.65 -0.16 -8.94
N GLN A 55 6.28 -1.34 -8.45
CA GLN A 55 6.31 -1.65 -7.03
C GLN A 55 6.29 -3.16 -6.82
N ILE A 56 6.69 -3.58 -5.62
CA ILE A 56 6.59 -4.94 -5.13
C ILE A 56 5.39 -5.03 -4.20
N LYS A 57 4.52 -6.02 -4.38
CA LYS A 57 3.38 -6.27 -3.50
C LYS A 57 3.52 -7.61 -2.78
N CYS A 58 3.35 -7.60 -1.47
CA CYS A 58 3.25 -8.81 -0.67
C CYS A 58 2.06 -8.73 0.28
N ALA A 59 1.74 -9.83 0.95
CA ALA A 59 0.57 -9.90 1.82
C ALA A 59 0.82 -10.79 3.03
N THR A 60 0.14 -10.46 4.13
CA THR A 60 0.11 -11.25 5.35
C THR A 60 -1.34 -11.54 5.75
N SER A 61 -1.60 -12.78 6.15
CA SER A 61 -2.92 -13.21 6.60
C SER A 61 -3.27 -12.60 7.96
N LEU A 62 -4.57 -12.41 8.22
CA LEU A 62 -5.04 -11.55 9.33
C LEU A 62 -4.42 -11.90 10.69
N ARG A 63 -4.29 -13.17 11.06
CA ARG A 63 -3.88 -13.59 12.43
C ARG A 63 -2.61 -14.41 12.47
N VAL A 64 -2.01 -14.65 11.32
CA VAL A 64 -0.86 -15.54 11.16
C VAL A 64 -0.13 -15.11 9.91
N ILE A 65 1.20 -15.04 10.00
CA ILE A 65 2.04 -14.92 8.81
C ILE A 65 2.45 -16.34 8.44
N HIS A 66 1.91 -16.85 7.33
CA HIS A 66 2.19 -18.22 6.89
C HIS A 66 3.64 -18.36 6.41
N PRO A 67 4.21 -19.58 6.40
CA PRO A 67 5.57 -19.80 5.89
C PRO A 67 5.79 -19.26 4.47
N VAL A 68 4.80 -19.39 3.58
CA VAL A 68 4.88 -18.83 2.22
C VAL A 68 4.82 -17.30 2.20
N GLU A 69 4.13 -16.66 3.16
CA GLU A 69 4.09 -15.20 3.29
C GLU A 69 5.42 -14.66 3.85
N TYR A 70 6.08 -15.39 4.76
CA TYR A 70 7.45 -15.07 5.14
C TYR A 70 8.43 -15.15 3.96
N LYS A 71 8.28 -16.15 3.07
CA LYS A 71 9.08 -16.22 1.84
C LYS A 71 8.85 -15.00 0.94
N THR A 72 7.61 -14.55 0.78
CA THR A 72 7.31 -13.40 -0.09
C THR A 72 7.76 -12.08 0.53
N LEU A 73 7.70 -11.94 1.87
CA LEU A 73 8.31 -10.81 2.58
C LEU A 73 9.83 -10.77 2.35
N ASP A 74 10.52 -11.90 2.55
CA ASP A 74 11.98 -12.00 2.35
C ASP A 74 12.36 -11.69 0.90
N ALA A 75 11.64 -12.26 -0.07
CA ALA A 75 11.86 -12.00 -1.49
C ALA A 75 11.61 -10.53 -1.86
N SER A 76 10.62 -9.89 -1.24
CA SER A 76 10.33 -8.46 -1.45
C SER A 76 11.49 -7.59 -0.97
N VAL A 77 12.10 -7.92 0.18
CA VAL A 77 13.26 -7.18 0.70
C VAL A 77 14.48 -7.36 -0.20
N ILE A 78 14.74 -8.57 -0.71
CA ILE A 78 15.82 -8.82 -1.66
C ILE A 78 15.61 -7.99 -2.94
N ALA A 79 14.40 -8.04 -3.51
CA ALA A 79 14.06 -7.29 -4.72
C ALA A 79 14.13 -5.77 -4.50
N GLN A 80 13.66 -5.25 -3.36
CA GLN A 80 13.78 -3.83 -3.00
C GLN A 80 15.25 -3.42 -2.92
N LYS A 81 16.11 -4.19 -2.26
CA LYS A 81 17.55 -3.85 -2.19
C LYS A 81 18.22 -3.82 -3.56
N LYS A 82 17.78 -4.68 -4.48
CA LYS A 82 18.35 -4.77 -5.83
C LYS A 82 17.86 -3.64 -6.75
N THR A 83 16.57 -3.33 -6.69
CA THR A 83 15.89 -2.48 -7.68
C THR A 83 15.50 -1.11 -7.13
N ASN A 84 15.59 -0.91 -5.82
CA ASN A 84 15.14 0.27 -5.09
C ASN A 84 13.62 0.54 -5.16
N ALA A 85 12.84 -0.41 -5.71
CA ALA A 85 11.39 -0.33 -5.83
C ALA A 85 10.68 -0.38 -4.46
N PRO A 86 9.57 0.38 -4.28
CA PRO A 86 8.82 0.38 -3.04
C PRO A 86 8.09 -0.95 -2.80
N ILE A 87 7.86 -1.25 -1.52
CA ILE A 87 7.11 -2.45 -1.09
C ILE A 87 5.74 -2.01 -0.56
N TRP A 88 4.68 -2.55 -1.13
CA TRP A 88 3.32 -2.44 -0.61
C TRP A 88 2.92 -3.74 0.09
N VAL A 89 2.70 -3.68 1.40
CA VAL A 89 2.30 -4.85 2.20
C VAL A 89 0.80 -4.80 2.47
N HIS A 90 0.05 -5.75 1.93
CA HIS A 90 -1.31 -6.01 2.40
C HIS A 90 -1.25 -6.63 3.80
N HIS A 91 -2.02 -6.09 4.74
CA HIS A 91 -2.27 -6.75 6.02
C HIS A 91 -3.75 -6.65 6.42
N GLY A 92 -4.15 -7.47 7.38
CA GLY A 92 -5.53 -7.57 7.83
C GLY A 92 -5.97 -6.48 8.82
N GLY A 93 -5.08 -5.57 9.21
CA GLY A 93 -5.30 -4.57 10.27
C GLY A 93 -4.68 -4.94 11.61
N ILE A 94 -4.06 -6.11 11.77
CA ILE A 94 -3.31 -6.45 12.98
C ILE A 94 -1.94 -7.02 12.58
N LEU A 95 -1.04 -7.16 13.56
CA LEU A 95 0.35 -7.56 13.37
C LEU A 95 1.21 -6.53 12.62
N GLY A 96 0.77 -5.26 12.54
CA GLY A 96 1.47 -4.25 11.75
C GLY A 96 2.86 -3.93 12.30
N VAL A 97 3.00 -3.90 13.63
CA VAL A 97 4.29 -3.70 14.31
C VAL A 97 5.22 -4.89 14.11
N GLU A 98 4.69 -6.11 14.16
CA GLU A 98 5.44 -7.34 13.94
C GLU A 98 5.97 -7.43 12.51
N ILE A 99 5.13 -7.07 11.53
CA ILE A 99 5.55 -6.97 10.11
C ILE A 99 6.65 -5.92 9.96
N ALA A 100 6.51 -4.76 10.60
CA ALA A 100 7.51 -3.71 10.55
C ALA A 100 8.88 -4.17 11.07
N HIS A 101 8.91 -4.76 12.27
CA HIS A 101 10.14 -5.31 12.85
C HIS A 101 10.72 -6.46 12.03
N TYR A 102 9.85 -7.29 11.42
CA TYR A 102 10.32 -8.36 10.54
C TYR A 102 11.05 -7.79 9.32
N LEU A 103 10.45 -6.85 8.60
CA LEU A 103 11.06 -6.19 7.45
C LEU A 103 12.35 -5.45 7.84
N GLU A 104 12.37 -4.76 8.99
CA GLU A 104 13.56 -4.13 9.55
C GLU A 104 14.68 -5.14 9.76
N SER A 105 14.38 -6.29 10.38
CA SER A 105 15.36 -7.34 10.65
C SER A 105 15.98 -7.94 9.39
N LYS A 106 15.25 -7.89 8.27
CA LYS A 106 15.73 -8.30 6.94
C LYS A 106 16.47 -7.19 6.21
N GLY A 107 16.48 -5.98 6.77
CA GLY A 107 17.15 -4.80 6.25
C GLY A 107 16.39 -4.12 5.11
N ALA A 108 15.06 -4.16 5.12
CA ALA A 108 14.25 -3.36 4.21
C ALA A 108 14.50 -1.86 4.44
N ASP A 109 14.44 -1.07 3.36
CA ASP A 109 14.31 0.38 3.50
C ASP A 109 12.85 0.71 3.85
N LEU A 110 12.59 0.87 5.15
CA LEU A 110 11.26 1.11 5.68
C LEU A 110 10.64 2.41 5.18
N SER A 111 11.45 3.41 4.80
CA SER A 111 10.96 4.69 4.27
C SER A 111 10.21 4.53 2.93
N LYS A 112 10.44 3.41 2.24
CA LYS A 112 9.82 2.98 0.98
C LYS A 112 8.84 1.81 1.14
N VAL A 113 8.48 1.46 2.37
CA VAL A 113 7.43 0.47 2.66
C VAL A 113 6.12 1.19 2.93
N ILE A 114 5.05 0.75 2.27
CA ILE A 114 3.68 1.16 2.57
C ILE A 114 2.94 -0.03 3.17
N LEU A 115 2.41 0.14 4.38
CA LEU A 115 1.52 -0.83 5.00
C LEU A 115 0.07 -0.50 4.61
N GLY A 116 -0.52 -1.33 3.75
CA GLY A 116 -1.88 -1.23 3.23
C GLY A 116 -2.94 -1.50 4.29
N HIS A 117 -4.12 -0.90 4.23
CA HIS A 117 -5.26 -1.24 5.11
C HIS A 117 -5.05 -0.99 6.62
N THR A 118 -4.24 -0.01 7.03
CA THR A 118 -4.04 0.30 8.46
C THR A 118 -5.34 0.75 9.13
N ASP A 119 -6.30 1.24 8.33
CA ASP A 119 -7.62 1.63 8.77
C ASP A 119 -8.61 0.47 9.01
N ARG A 120 -8.20 -0.79 8.80
CA ARG A 120 -8.99 -1.97 9.24
C ARG A 120 -8.95 -2.20 10.74
N ASN A 121 -8.03 -1.55 11.44
CA ASN A 121 -7.97 -1.46 12.89
C ASN A 121 -7.62 0.00 13.24
N PRO A 122 -8.59 0.85 13.63
CA PRO A 122 -8.35 2.25 13.98
C PRO A 122 -7.66 2.38 15.36
N ASP A 123 -6.54 1.69 15.55
CA ASP A 123 -5.73 1.73 16.76
C ASP A 123 -4.61 2.77 16.61
N HIS A 124 -4.88 3.97 17.12
CA HIS A 124 -3.92 5.08 17.10
C HIS A 124 -2.58 4.73 17.77
N TYR A 125 -2.59 3.88 18.81
CA TYR A 125 -1.36 3.47 19.48
C TYR A 125 -0.49 2.59 18.58
N GLU A 126 -1.10 1.64 17.87
CA GLU A 126 -0.41 0.79 16.90
C GLU A 126 0.12 1.63 15.72
N HIS A 127 -0.72 2.54 15.18
CA HIS A 127 -0.35 3.39 14.04
C HIS A 127 0.88 4.26 14.32
N LEU A 128 0.93 4.90 15.50
CA LEU A 128 2.09 5.72 15.89
C LEU A 128 3.36 4.89 16.09
N LYS A 129 3.24 3.62 16.53
CA LYS A 129 4.41 2.74 16.61
C LYS A 129 4.94 2.40 15.23
N ILE A 130 4.07 2.07 14.29
CA ILE A 130 4.44 1.76 12.91
C ILE A 130 5.06 2.99 12.24
N ALA A 131 4.44 4.17 12.39
CA ALA A 131 4.96 5.40 11.80
C ALA A 131 6.38 5.73 12.30
N LYS A 132 6.67 5.47 13.58
CA LYS A 132 8.01 5.67 14.18
C LYS A 132 9.10 4.76 13.61
N THR A 133 8.76 3.65 12.96
CA THR A 133 9.75 2.82 12.25
C THR A 133 10.12 3.42 10.88
N GLY A 134 9.43 4.48 10.44
CA GLY A 134 9.60 5.09 9.11
C GLY A 134 8.67 4.50 8.05
N ILE A 135 7.88 3.47 8.36
CA ILE A 135 6.88 2.91 7.44
C ILE A 135 5.78 3.93 7.16
N ASN A 136 5.29 3.91 5.93
CA ASN A 136 4.13 4.70 5.51
C ASN A 136 2.83 3.92 5.78
N LEU A 137 1.80 4.59 6.29
CA LEU A 137 0.50 4.01 6.62
C LEU A 137 -0.54 4.36 5.56
N SER A 138 -1.20 3.34 5.02
CA SER A 138 -2.25 3.51 4.03
C SER A 138 -3.65 3.44 4.65
N VAL A 139 -4.34 4.58 4.62
CA VAL A 139 -5.77 4.70 4.90
C VAL A 139 -6.52 4.55 3.59
N ASP A 140 -6.93 3.32 3.26
CA ASP A 140 -7.35 2.96 1.91
C ASP A 140 -8.71 2.26 1.79
N ASN A 141 -9.48 2.07 2.87
CA ASN A 141 -10.84 1.49 2.77
C ASN A 141 -11.95 2.55 2.76
N LEU A 142 -11.64 3.82 2.46
CA LEU A 142 -12.54 4.97 2.53
C LEU A 142 -13.84 4.83 1.70
N ALA A 143 -13.79 4.11 0.58
CA ALA A 143 -14.94 3.91 -0.30
C ALA A 143 -15.76 2.64 0.03
N ARG A 144 -15.43 1.93 1.11
CA ARG A 144 -15.92 0.57 1.36
C ARG A 144 -16.86 0.43 2.53
N VAL A 145 -17.21 1.51 3.27
CA VAL A 145 -18.07 1.61 4.50
C VAL A 145 -18.73 0.30 4.97
N VAL A 146 -17.91 -0.69 5.32
CA VAL A 146 -18.35 -2.04 5.74
C VAL A 146 -17.86 -2.35 7.15
N ARG A 147 -16.79 -1.67 7.59
CA ARG A 147 -16.19 -1.88 8.92
C ARG A 147 -16.40 -0.69 9.83
N TYR A 148 -15.93 0.48 9.42
CA TYR A 148 -15.99 1.71 10.21
C TYR A 148 -16.61 2.86 9.44
N PRO A 149 -17.22 3.83 10.13
CA PRO A 149 -17.55 5.12 9.54
C PRO A 149 -16.30 5.81 9.02
N VAL A 150 -16.44 6.59 7.94
CA VAL A 150 -15.36 7.45 7.41
C VAL A 150 -14.77 8.39 8.47
N GLN A 151 -15.52 8.71 9.53
CA GLN A 151 -14.99 9.53 10.63
C GLN A 151 -13.82 8.87 11.35
N GLU A 152 -13.85 7.54 11.57
CA GLU A 152 -12.74 6.82 12.21
C GLU A 152 -11.47 6.91 11.36
N ASN A 153 -11.59 6.87 10.03
CA ASN A 153 -10.46 7.10 9.12
C ASN A 153 -9.89 8.52 9.26
N ILE A 154 -10.74 9.52 9.41
CA ILE A 154 -10.33 10.93 9.60
C ILE A 154 -9.64 11.09 10.95
N ASP A 155 -10.12 10.41 11.99
CA ASP A 155 -9.53 10.45 13.34
C ASP A 155 -8.15 9.78 13.36
N VAL A 156 -7.96 8.68 12.61
CA VAL A 156 -6.64 8.07 12.37
C VAL A 156 -5.69 9.04 11.67
N ILE A 157 -6.13 9.68 10.58
CA ILE A 157 -5.32 10.67 9.86
C ILE A 157 -4.95 11.83 10.79
N LYS A 158 -5.93 12.37 11.53
CA LYS A 158 -5.70 13.44 12.50
C LYS A 158 -4.66 13.04 13.54
N ASN A 159 -4.76 11.84 14.10
CA ASN A 159 -3.81 11.37 15.10
C ASN A 159 -2.37 11.33 14.58
N LEU A 160 -2.18 10.86 13.34
CA LEU A 160 -0.86 10.85 12.69
C LEU A 160 -0.35 12.28 12.43
N LEU A 161 -1.21 13.18 11.97
CA LEU A 161 -0.88 14.59 11.73
C LEU A 161 -0.47 15.31 13.03
N ASP A 162 -1.25 15.17 14.09
CA ASP A 162 -0.98 15.78 15.41
C ASP A 162 0.38 15.31 16.00
N ASN A 163 0.90 14.17 15.53
CA ASN A 163 2.18 13.60 15.95
C ASN A 163 3.30 13.79 14.91
N GLY A 164 3.10 14.61 13.88
CA GLY A 164 4.15 15.01 12.93
C GLY A 164 4.41 14.01 11.79
N PHE A 165 3.47 13.11 11.50
CA PHE A 165 3.63 12.06 10.48
C PHE A 165 2.97 12.38 9.13
N LEU A 166 2.81 13.66 8.77
CA LEU A 166 2.17 14.10 7.51
C LEU A 166 2.70 13.34 6.28
N GLU A 167 4.02 13.22 6.14
CA GLU A 167 4.66 12.58 4.97
C GLU A 167 4.55 11.05 4.94
N HIS A 168 4.05 10.44 6.01
CA HIS A 168 3.89 8.98 6.14
C HIS A 168 2.46 8.52 5.87
N ILE A 169 1.53 9.43 5.58
CA ILE A 169 0.11 9.11 5.36
C ILE A 169 -0.15 8.93 3.87
N PHE A 170 -0.67 7.76 3.49
CA PHE A 170 -1.11 7.44 2.14
C PHE A 170 -2.62 7.23 2.14
N ILE A 171 -3.31 7.83 1.17
CA ILE A 171 -4.77 7.83 1.12
C ILE A 171 -5.24 7.23 -0.20
N SER A 172 -6.15 6.25 -0.13
CA SER A 172 -6.77 5.63 -1.30
C SER A 172 -8.16 5.06 -0.98
N ALA A 173 -8.70 4.25 -1.88
CA ALA A 173 -10.04 3.67 -1.77
C ALA A 173 -10.09 2.14 -1.95
N ASP A 174 -8.96 1.50 -2.28
CA ASP A 174 -8.84 0.04 -2.51
C ASP A 174 -10.01 -0.51 -3.36
N PHE A 175 -10.17 0.09 -4.56
CA PHE A 175 -11.23 -0.26 -5.49
C PHE A 175 -10.99 -1.64 -6.14
N GLY A 176 -11.21 -2.71 -5.37
CA GLY A 176 -10.98 -4.10 -5.80
C GLY A 176 -12.21 -4.84 -6.32
N ARG A 177 -13.37 -4.20 -6.48
CA ARG A 177 -14.62 -4.84 -6.94
C ARG A 177 -15.32 -3.99 -7.98
N TYR A 178 -15.91 -4.63 -9.00
CA TYR A 178 -16.66 -3.94 -10.05
C TYR A 178 -17.83 -3.11 -9.50
N THR A 179 -18.42 -3.54 -8.37
CA THR A 179 -19.50 -2.84 -7.67
C THR A 179 -19.10 -1.47 -7.12
N TYR A 180 -17.81 -1.12 -7.11
CA TYR A 180 -17.36 0.20 -6.68
C TYR A 180 -17.36 1.24 -7.79
N TYR A 181 -17.57 0.83 -9.03
CA TYR A 181 -17.44 1.69 -10.21
C TYR A 181 -18.81 2.03 -10.81
N LYS A 182 -19.04 3.33 -11.04
CA LYS A 182 -20.29 3.83 -11.63
C LYS A 182 -20.57 3.28 -13.03
N SER A 183 -19.52 3.04 -13.82
CA SER A 183 -19.64 2.44 -15.16
C SER A 183 -20.23 1.03 -15.17
N TYR A 184 -20.17 0.32 -14.04
CA TYR A 184 -20.76 -1.01 -13.86
C TYR A 184 -22.08 -0.95 -13.06
N GLY A 185 -22.68 0.23 -12.89
CA GLY A 185 -23.91 0.44 -12.10
C GLY A 185 -23.66 0.49 -10.59
N GLY A 186 -22.40 0.55 -10.15
CA GLY A 186 -21.99 0.60 -8.75
C GLY A 186 -21.64 2.01 -8.26
N GLY A 187 -20.88 2.08 -7.17
CA GLY A 187 -20.37 3.33 -6.59
C GLY A 187 -19.45 3.10 -5.39
N PRO A 188 -18.68 4.11 -4.95
CA PRO A 188 -18.86 5.53 -5.25
C PRO A 188 -18.10 6.06 -6.48
N GLY A 189 -17.26 5.26 -7.14
CA GLY A 189 -16.46 5.67 -8.30
C GLY A 189 -15.09 6.25 -7.95
N LEU A 190 -14.19 6.31 -8.94
CA LEU A 190 -12.79 6.75 -8.77
C LEU A 190 -12.67 8.19 -8.27
N GLU A 191 -13.65 9.02 -8.56
CA GLU A 191 -13.72 10.42 -8.15
C GLU A 191 -13.96 10.62 -6.65
N TYR A 192 -14.40 9.57 -5.93
CA TYR A 192 -14.83 9.70 -4.53
C TYR A 192 -13.78 10.32 -3.61
N ILE A 193 -12.51 9.90 -3.75
CA ILE A 193 -11.43 10.40 -2.89
C ILE A 193 -11.24 11.90 -3.10
N LEU A 194 -11.01 12.34 -4.34
CA LEU A 194 -10.71 13.74 -4.62
C LEU A 194 -11.95 14.65 -4.57
N GLY A 195 -13.10 14.15 -5.02
CA GLY A 195 -14.33 14.93 -5.17
C GLY A 195 -15.23 14.93 -3.93
N THR A 196 -15.05 14.03 -2.98
CA THR A 196 -15.90 13.94 -1.78
C THR A 196 -15.10 13.85 -0.49
N PHE A 197 -14.12 12.96 -0.42
CA PHE A 197 -13.37 12.76 0.83
C PHE A 197 -12.41 13.91 1.14
N VAL A 198 -11.61 14.35 0.17
CA VAL A 198 -10.63 15.43 0.35
C VAL A 198 -11.26 16.74 0.83
N PRO A 199 -12.37 17.24 0.22
CA PRO A 199 -13.05 18.44 0.73
C PRO A 199 -13.47 18.31 2.20
N ARG A 200 -14.04 17.16 2.58
CA ARG A 200 -14.43 16.91 3.98
C ARG A 200 -13.22 16.85 4.92
N LEU A 201 -12.16 16.15 4.52
CA LEU A 201 -10.94 16.04 5.32
C LEU A 201 -10.34 17.43 5.59
N GLN A 202 -10.27 18.25 4.53
CA GLN A 202 -9.77 19.61 4.61
C GLN A 202 -10.63 20.50 5.52
N GLU A 203 -11.96 20.44 5.37
CA GLU A 203 -12.89 21.19 6.21
C GLU A 203 -12.82 20.78 7.69
N GLN A 204 -12.81 19.48 7.99
CA GLN A 204 -12.86 18.98 9.37
C GLN A 204 -11.56 19.17 10.13
N LEU A 205 -10.41 19.01 9.47
CA LEU A 205 -9.10 19.11 10.11
C LEU A 205 -8.43 20.48 9.93
N GLY A 206 -9.00 21.35 9.10
CA GLY A 206 -8.44 22.67 8.81
C GLY A 206 -7.13 22.62 8.03
N LEU A 207 -6.96 21.62 7.16
CA LEU A 207 -5.72 21.43 6.40
C LEU A 207 -5.51 22.55 5.37
N SER A 208 -4.28 23.03 5.31
CA SER A 208 -3.83 23.91 4.25
C SER A 208 -3.74 23.18 2.91
N GLN A 209 -3.75 23.93 1.81
CA GLN A 209 -3.54 23.37 0.48
C GLN A 209 -2.17 22.66 0.37
N ALA A 210 -1.15 23.16 1.05
CA ALA A 210 0.19 22.57 1.07
C ALA A 210 0.22 21.19 1.77
N GLU A 211 -0.57 21.02 2.84
CA GLU A 211 -0.71 19.72 3.50
C GLU A 211 -1.46 18.72 2.61
N ILE A 212 -2.51 19.15 1.92
CA ILE A 212 -3.20 18.32 0.92
C ILE A 212 -2.25 17.94 -0.22
N GLU A 213 -1.45 18.88 -0.72
CA GLU A 213 -0.44 18.60 -1.74
C GLU A 213 0.64 17.63 -1.23
N THR A 214 1.02 17.73 0.05
CA THR A 214 1.95 16.78 0.66
C THR A 214 1.36 15.37 0.70
N LEU A 215 0.09 15.21 1.09
CA LEU A 215 -0.59 13.91 1.15
C LEU A 215 -0.73 13.25 -0.23
N PHE A 216 -1.07 14.01 -1.27
CA PHE A 216 -1.45 13.46 -2.58
C PHE A 216 -0.38 13.59 -3.67
N VAL A 217 0.65 14.41 -3.47
CA VAL A 217 1.71 14.64 -4.46
C VAL A 217 3.08 14.31 -3.87
N HIS A 218 3.50 15.00 -2.81
CA HIS A 218 4.89 14.89 -2.34
C HIS A 218 5.18 13.55 -1.66
N SER A 219 4.28 13.02 -0.83
CA SER A 219 4.48 11.73 -0.16
C SER A 219 4.53 10.57 -1.17
N PRO A 220 3.59 10.46 -2.13
CA PRO A 220 3.72 9.48 -3.20
C PRO A 220 4.98 9.70 -4.06
N GLN A 221 5.32 10.94 -4.42
CA GLN A 221 6.53 11.23 -5.22
C GLN A 221 7.81 10.77 -4.51
N ARG A 222 7.91 11.00 -3.19
CA ARG A 222 9.05 10.56 -2.37
C ARG A 222 9.27 9.05 -2.47
N VAL A 223 8.20 8.27 -2.53
CA VAL A 223 8.28 6.80 -2.53
C VAL A 223 8.41 6.22 -3.94
N PHE A 224 7.67 6.76 -4.91
CA PHE A 224 7.53 6.15 -6.25
C PHE A 224 8.42 6.75 -7.34
N CYS A 225 9.07 7.90 -7.13
CA CYS A 225 9.87 8.57 -8.17
C CYS A 225 11.39 8.46 -7.96
N GLN A 226 11.85 7.50 -7.16
CA GLN A 226 13.25 7.39 -6.73
C GLN A 226 13.92 6.06 -7.07
N PHE A 227 13.46 5.31 -8.09
CA PHE A 227 14.06 4.03 -8.48
C PHE A 227 13.94 3.77 -9.99
#